data_AF-A0A954NSZ8-F1
#
_entry.id   AF-A0A954NSZ8-F1
#
_cell.length_a   1.000
_cell.length_b   1.000
_cell.length_c   1.000
_cell.angle_alpha   90.00
_cell.angle_beta   90.00
_cell.angle_gamma   90.00
#
_symmetry.space_group_name_H-M   'P 1'
#
loop_
_entity.id
_entity.type
_entity.pdbx_description
1 polymer ?
#
loop_
_entity_poly.entity_id
_entity_poly.type
_entity_poly.pdbx_seq_one_letter_code
_entity_poly.pdbx_strand_id
1 'polypeptide(L)'
;MPMFLCPCCGEAYIVPLAFSEFILEEHFSKGWNGSIAPARCLSCQGQIHSGDAVVVRNGEGVTPEGDRQEIPANSKATVVEVSTWEGEGSIFRVRLNSGEEFYLTRAQLSLESSSRAR
;
A
#
# COMPACT_ATOMS: atom_id res chain seq x y z
N MET A 1 -8.16 18.09 -0.15
CA MET A 1 -8.15 16.65 -0.49
C MET A 1 -6.73 16.25 -0.78
N PRO A 2 -6.17 15.24 -0.11
CA PRO A 2 -4.81 14.82 -0.41
C PRO A 2 -4.76 14.23 -1.82
N MET A 3 -3.76 14.61 -2.61
CA MET A 3 -3.48 13.97 -3.89
C MET A 3 -2.52 12.82 -3.65
N PHE A 4 -2.79 11.68 -4.27
CA PHE A 4 -1.91 10.52 -4.25
C PHE A 4 -1.38 10.24 -5.65
N LEU A 5 -0.18 9.67 -5.74
CA LEU A 5 0.41 9.27 -7.01
C LEU A 5 0.31 7.76 -7.17
N CYS A 6 -0.08 7.29 -8.35
CA CYS A 6 -0.15 5.86 -8.62
C CYS A 6 1.23 5.23 -8.32
N PRO A 7 1.29 4.12 -7.55
CA PRO A 7 2.57 3.46 -7.27
C PRO A 7 3.24 2.91 -8.54
N CYS A 8 2.48 2.67 -9.61
CA CYS A 8 2.97 2.02 -10.83
C CYS A 8 3.37 3.03 -11.93
N CYS A 9 2.60 4.09 -12.15
CA CYS A 9 2.85 5.06 -13.23
C CYS A 9 3.09 6.50 -12.77
N GLY A 10 2.99 6.79 -11.46
CA GLY A 10 3.19 8.13 -10.93
C GLY A 10 2.06 9.12 -11.18
N GLU A 11 1.05 8.79 -11.99
CA GLU A 11 -0.11 9.66 -12.25
C GLU A 11 -0.87 10.00 -10.98
N ALA A 12 -1.30 11.25 -10.88
CA ALA A 12 -2.13 11.69 -9.77
C ALA A 12 -3.51 11.00 -9.85
N TYR A 13 -3.95 10.40 -8.76
CA TYR A 13 -5.29 9.84 -8.63
C TYR A 13 -5.89 10.24 -7.30
N ILE A 14 -7.15 10.66 -7.35
CA ILE A 14 -7.91 11.05 -6.16
C ILE A 14 -8.40 9.74 -5.52
N VAL A 15 -7.64 9.23 -4.56
CA VAL A 15 -8.17 8.28 -3.58
C VAL A 15 -8.63 9.08 -2.38
N PRO A 16 -9.84 8.84 -1.85
CA PRO A 16 -10.21 9.35 -0.54
C PRO A 16 -9.26 8.76 0.52
N LEU A 17 -8.27 9.57 0.93
CA LEU A 17 -7.20 9.23 1.89
C LEU A 17 -7.72 8.87 3.29
N ALA A 18 -8.98 9.19 3.61
CA ALA A 18 -9.53 9.08 4.96
C ALA A 18 -9.77 7.64 5.46
N PHE A 19 -9.55 6.61 4.64
CA PHE A 19 -9.96 5.24 4.98
C PHE A 19 -8.82 4.33 5.41
N SER A 20 -7.59 4.53 4.93
CA SER A 20 -6.48 3.56 5.05
C SER A 20 -6.06 3.19 6.48
N GLU A 21 -5.97 4.17 7.37
CA GLU A 21 -5.53 3.99 8.77
C GLU A 21 -6.62 3.34 9.63
N PHE A 22 -7.89 3.73 9.42
CA PHE A 22 -9.05 3.10 10.04
C PHE A 22 -9.29 1.66 9.53
N ILE A 23 -8.97 1.37 8.27
CA ILE A 23 -9.06 0.03 7.68
C ILE A 23 -8.12 -0.96 8.37
N LEU A 24 -6.87 -0.56 8.64
CA LEU A 24 -5.92 -1.43 9.34
C LEU A 24 -6.38 -1.70 10.79
N GLU A 25 -6.97 -0.70 11.45
CA GLU A 25 -7.51 -0.82 12.81
C GLU A 25 -8.79 -1.70 12.88
N GLU A 26 -9.68 -1.60 11.90
CA GLU A 26 -10.90 -2.42 11.84
C GLU A 26 -10.66 -3.85 11.32
N HIS A 27 -9.71 -4.07 10.39
CA HIS A 27 -9.33 -5.40 9.90
C HIS A 27 -8.88 -6.32 11.04
N PHE A 28 -8.04 -5.80 11.95
CA PHE A 28 -7.57 -6.56 13.10
C PHE A 28 -8.63 -6.81 14.18
N SER A 29 -9.63 -5.92 14.31
CA SER A 29 -10.58 -5.99 15.42
C SER A 29 -11.89 -6.73 15.10
N LYS A 30 -12.37 -6.74 13.85
CA LYS A 30 -13.72 -7.26 13.53
C LYS A 30 -13.87 -8.01 12.21
N GLY A 31 -12.85 -8.00 11.33
CA GLY A 31 -13.07 -8.27 9.91
C GLY A 31 -13.86 -7.10 9.28
N TRP A 32 -13.39 -6.62 8.13
CA TRP A 32 -13.83 -5.33 7.59
C TRP A 32 -15.07 -5.43 6.69
N ASN A 33 -15.84 -4.34 6.62
CA ASN A 33 -17.13 -4.24 5.92
C ASN A 33 -17.28 -2.87 5.20
N GLY A 34 -16.37 -2.51 4.28
CA GLY A 34 -16.45 -1.27 3.49
C GLY A 34 -15.55 -1.20 2.26
N SER A 35 -15.78 -0.26 1.34
CA SER A 35 -15.01 -0.18 0.08
C SER A 35 -13.76 0.70 0.18
N ILE A 36 -12.58 0.17 -0.17
CA ILE A 36 -11.36 0.96 -0.40
C ILE A 36 -11.28 1.29 -1.90
N ALA A 37 -11.22 2.58 -2.21
CA ALA A 37 -11.05 3.06 -3.58
C ALA A 37 -9.72 2.53 -4.20
N PRO A 38 -9.62 2.45 -5.53
CA PRO A 38 -9.47 1.18 -6.25
C PRO A 38 -8.10 0.51 -6.11
N ALA A 39 -8.11 -0.82 -6.15
CA ALA A 39 -6.90 -1.66 -6.23
C ALA A 39 -6.01 -1.34 -7.45
N ARG A 40 -6.56 -0.67 -8.46
CA ARG A 40 -5.89 -0.33 -9.73
C ARG A 40 -6.04 1.15 -10.05
N CYS A 41 -4.99 1.72 -10.62
CA CYS A 41 -5.06 3.07 -11.20
C CYS A 41 -5.91 3.04 -12.47
N LEU A 42 -6.79 4.04 -12.64
CA LEU A 42 -7.61 4.17 -13.84
C LEU A 42 -6.76 4.33 -15.11
N SER A 43 -5.61 5.00 -15.01
CA SER A 43 -4.69 5.25 -16.12
C SER A 43 -3.94 3.99 -16.54
N CYS A 44 -3.09 3.44 -15.67
CA CYS A 44 -2.21 2.32 -16.05
C CYS A 44 -2.77 0.92 -15.76
N GLN A 45 -3.83 0.81 -14.96
CA GLN A 45 -4.37 -0.47 -14.44
C GLN A 45 -3.32 -1.36 -13.75
N GLY A 46 -2.15 -0.80 -13.42
CA GLY A 46 -1.00 -1.52 -12.90
C GLY A 46 -1.30 -2.18 -11.55
N GLN A 47 -0.81 -3.40 -11.39
CA GLN A 47 -0.91 -4.18 -10.17
C GLN A 47 0.43 -4.18 -9.44
N ILE A 48 0.38 -4.42 -8.14
CA ILE A 48 1.53 -4.73 -7.30
C ILE A 48 1.35 -6.17 -6.87
N HIS A 49 2.39 -6.99 -7.01
CA HIS A 49 2.38 -8.41 -6.73
C HIS A 49 3.32 -8.75 -5.58
N SER A 50 3.12 -9.91 -4.95
CA SER A 50 4.12 -10.48 -4.04
C SER A 50 5.45 -10.68 -4.78
N GLY A 51 6.54 -10.30 -4.13
CA GLY A 51 7.89 -10.28 -4.67
C GLY A 51 8.31 -8.96 -5.31
N ASP A 52 7.39 -8.01 -5.53
CA ASP A 52 7.76 -6.72 -6.09
C ASP A 52 8.62 -5.91 -5.10
N ALA A 53 9.67 -5.29 -5.65
CA ALA A 53 10.44 -4.27 -4.94
C ALA A 53 9.67 -2.95 -4.93
N VAL A 54 9.51 -2.38 -3.75
CA VAL A 54 8.76 -1.14 -3.53
C VAL A 54 9.55 -0.17 -2.65
N VAL A 55 9.21 1.10 -2.78
CA VAL A 55 9.66 2.19 -1.92
C VAL A 55 8.46 2.69 -1.13
N VAL A 56 8.58 2.71 0.20
CA VAL A 56 7.61 3.31 1.10
C VAL A 56 7.81 4.81 1.09
N ARG A 57 6.79 5.58 0.69
CA ARG A 57 6.91 7.02 0.49
C ARG A 57 7.10 7.77 1.80
N ASN A 58 6.26 7.50 2.78
CA ASN A 58 6.30 7.98 4.17
C ASN A 58 5.03 7.49 4.91
N GLY A 59 4.97 7.74 6.21
CA GLY A 59 3.78 7.55 7.04
C GLY A 59 3.92 6.41 8.03
N GLU A 60 2.81 6.02 8.62
CA GLU A 60 2.74 4.94 9.60
C GLU A 60 2.41 3.61 8.92
N GLY A 61 3.02 2.53 9.41
CA GLY A 61 2.64 1.16 9.11
C GLY A 61 2.14 0.46 10.36
N VAL A 62 1.47 -0.68 10.15
CA VAL A 62 1.02 -1.55 11.25
C VAL A 62 1.83 -2.84 11.22
N THR A 63 2.45 -3.22 12.33
CA THR A 63 3.21 -4.48 12.43
C THR A 63 2.28 -5.69 12.41
N PRO A 64 2.79 -6.91 12.19
CA PRO A 64 2.01 -8.15 12.34
C PRO A 64 1.32 -8.31 13.71
N GLU A 65 1.89 -7.71 14.75
CA GLU A 65 1.38 -7.70 16.12
C GLU A 65 0.28 -6.66 16.34
N GLY A 66 0.07 -5.75 15.38
CA GLY A 66 -0.96 -4.71 15.43
C GLY A 66 -0.47 -3.34 15.91
N ASP A 67 0.83 -3.17 16.17
CA ASP A 67 1.39 -1.91 16.63
C ASP A 67 1.57 -0.92 15.47
N ARG A 68 1.19 0.35 15.68
CA ARG A 68 1.47 1.43 14.74
C ARG A 68 2.88 1.96 14.93
N GLN A 69 3.63 2.05 13.85
CA GLN A 69 5.00 2.59 13.86
C GLN A 69 5.25 3.47 12.64
N GLU A 70 6.00 4.55 12.85
CA GLU A 70 6.44 5.43 11.77
C GLU A 70 7.49 4.72 10.92
N ILE A 71 7.32 4.74 9.60
CA ILE A 71 8.28 4.19 8.64
C ILE A 71 9.02 5.35 7.97
N PRO A 72 10.37 5.35 7.99
CA PRO A 72 11.14 6.39 7.33
C PRO A 72 10.77 6.52 5.86
N ALA A 73 10.65 7.77 5.40
CA ALA A 73 10.40 8.07 3.99
C ALA A 73 11.46 7.45 3.09
N ASN A 74 11.03 6.96 1.93
CA ASN A 74 11.85 6.26 0.94
C ASN A 74 12.49 4.95 1.41
N SER A 75 11.94 4.32 2.45
CA SER A 75 12.39 2.98 2.88
C SER A 75 12.16 1.96 1.78
N LYS A 76 13.19 1.18 1.45
CA LYS A 76 13.08 0.09 0.48
C LYS A 76 12.49 -1.15 1.16
N ALA A 77 11.57 -1.80 0.45
CA ALA A 77 10.90 -2.98 0.93
C ALA A 77 10.57 -3.95 -0.21
N THR A 78 10.26 -5.19 0.16
CA THR A 78 9.71 -6.19 -0.76
C THR A 78 8.29 -6.54 -0.33
N VAL A 79 7.37 -6.63 -1.28
CA VAL A 79 6.00 -7.09 -0.99
C VAL A 79 6.04 -8.59 -0.69
N VAL A 80 5.64 -8.96 0.52
CA VAL A 80 5.54 -10.36 0.96
C VAL A 80 4.19 -10.92 0.55
N GLU A 81 3.13 -10.18 0.83
CA GLU A 81 1.75 -10.62 0.66
C GLU A 81 0.88 -9.48 0.15
N VAL A 82 -0.05 -9.81 -0.73
CA VAL A 82 -1.09 -8.91 -1.20
C VAL A 82 -2.44 -9.48 -0.78
N SER A 83 -3.09 -8.80 0.15
CA SER A 83 -4.45 -9.14 0.57
C SER A 83 -5.41 -8.23 -0.19
N THR A 84 -5.98 -8.75 -1.28
CA THR A 84 -6.97 -8.05 -2.10
C THR A 84 -8.38 -8.49 -1.70
N TRP A 85 -9.25 -7.53 -1.43
CA TRP A 85 -10.68 -7.79 -1.29
C TRP A 85 -11.37 -7.43 -2.62
N GLU A 86 -12.25 -8.32 -3.11
CA GLU A 86 -12.83 -8.18 -4.45
C GLU A 86 -13.54 -6.84 -4.63
N GLY A 87 -13.09 -6.06 -5.63
CA GLY A 87 -13.69 -4.76 -5.98
C GLY A 87 -13.28 -3.58 -5.10
N GLU A 88 -12.57 -3.82 -3.99
CA GLU A 88 -12.54 -2.88 -2.88
C GLU A 88 -11.15 -2.53 -2.37
N GLY A 89 -10.05 -2.91 -3.02
CA GLY A 89 -8.70 -2.43 -2.66
C GLY A 89 -7.76 -3.52 -2.16
N SER A 90 -6.54 -3.12 -1.75
CA SER A 90 -5.51 -4.07 -1.34
C SER A 90 -4.66 -3.51 -0.20
N ILE A 91 -4.40 -4.37 0.77
CA ILE A 91 -3.41 -4.17 1.82
C ILE A 91 -2.18 -5.00 1.45
N PHE A 92 -1.02 -4.42 1.66
CA PHE A 92 0.26 -5.01 1.30
C PHE A 92 1.04 -5.28 2.57
N ARG A 93 1.37 -6.54 2.82
CA ARG A 93 2.42 -6.87 3.78
C ARG A 93 3.74 -6.69 3.08
N VAL A 94 4.56 -5.76 3.57
CA VAL A 94 5.90 -5.52 3.05
C VAL A 94 6.94 -5.88 4.09
N ARG A 95 8.12 -6.28 3.64
CA ARG A 95 9.31 -6.49 4.47
C ARG A 95 10.35 -5.44 4.11
N LEU A 96 10.72 -4.60 5.07
CA LEU A 96 11.81 -3.66 4.94
C LEU A 96 13.16 -4.40 4.82
N ASN A 97 14.19 -3.73 4.32
CA ASN A 97 15.54 -4.29 4.28
C ASN A 97 16.13 -4.60 5.67
N SER A 98 15.60 -3.96 6.73
CA SER A 98 15.93 -4.28 8.13
C SER A 98 15.41 -5.65 8.58
N GLY A 99 14.48 -6.25 7.81
CA GLY A 99 13.79 -7.49 8.14
C GLY A 99 12.44 -7.28 8.82
N GLU A 100 12.13 -6.05 9.26
CA GLU A 100 10.84 -5.69 9.84
C GLU A 100 9.72 -5.75 8.81
N GLU A 101 8.53 -6.10 9.26
CA GLU A 101 7.36 -6.25 8.38
C GLU A 101 6.24 -5.32 8.80
N PHE A 102 5.54 -4.79 7.80
CA PHE A 102 4.45 -3.84 8.00
C PHE A 102 3.33 -4.08 7.01
N TYR A 103 2.11 -3.86 7.44
CA TYR A 103 0.95 -3.71 6.58
C TYR A 103 0.82 -2.25 6.15
N LEU A 104 0.76 -2.05 4.83
CA LEU A 104 0.68 -0.74 4.20
C LEU A 104 -0.39 -0.73 3.13
N THR A 105 -0.88 0.46 2.81
CA THR A 105 -1.84 0.66 1.73
C THR A 105 -1.16 1.01 0.41
N ARG A 106 -1.88 0.81 -0.70
CA ARG A 106 -1.39 1.07 -2.06
C ARG A 106 -0.74 2.45 -2.22
N ALA A 107 -1.30 3.47 -1.56
CA ALA A 107 -0.93 4.86 -1.75
C ALA A 107 0.39 5.23 -1.05
N GLN A 108 0.78 4.45 -0.04
CA GLN A 108 2.06 4.58 0.67
C GLN A 108 3.21 3.95 -0.10
N LEU A 109 2.92 3.14 -1.11
CA LEU A 109 3.91 2.43 -1.90
C LEU A 109 4.24 3.18 -3.19
N SER A 110 5.41 2.89 -3.73
CA SER A 110 5.79 3.12 -5.10
C SER A 110 6.52 1.87 -5.57
N LEU A 111 6.26 1.37 -6.78
CA LEU A 111 7.13 0.36 -7.35
C LEU A 111 8.52 0.99 -7.51
N GLU A 112 9.55 0.29 -7.03
CA GLU A 112 10.92 0.64 -7.38
C GLU A 112 11.01 0.35 -8.87
N SER A 113 11.14 1.41 -9.68
CA SER A 113 10.92 1.39 -11.12
C SER A 113 11.58 0.17 -11.77
N SER A 114 10.79 -0.88 -12.01
CA SER A 114 11.14 -1.83 -13.05
C SER A 114 11.08 -1.04 -14.34
N SER A 115 12.07 -1.23 -15.18
CA SER A 115 12.25 -0.79 -16.54
C SER A 115 11.10 -1.18 -17.50
N ARG A 116 9.84 -1.07 -17.08
CA ARG A 116 8.64 -1.13 -17.94
C ARG A 116 8.32 0.28 -18.44
N ALA A 117 9.34 0.93 -18.99
CA ALA A 117 9.13 1.81 -20.13
C ALA A 117 8.75 0.91 -21.31
N ARG A 118 7.49 0.94 -21.71
CA ARG A 118 7.07 0.73 -23.10
C ARG A 118 5.99 1.73 -23.42
#